data_AF-A0A3D6EJA5-F1
#
_entry.id   AF-A0A3D6EJA5-F1
#
_cell.length_a   1.000
_cell.length_b   1.000
_cell.length_c   1.000
_cell.angle_alpha   90.00
_cell.angle_beta   90.00
_cell.angle_gamma   90.00
#
_symmetry.space_group_name_H-M   'P 1'
#
loop_
_entity.id
_entity.type
_entity.pdbx_description
1 polymer ?
#
loop_
_entity_poly.entity_id
_entity_poly.type
_entity_poly.pdbx_seq_one_letter_code
_entity_poly.pdbx_strand_id
1 'polypeptide(L)'
;MPSRHRPFAWDVLFRSARFFYLLWGGMLLSTLAFYGRLKLPAFFWQWPDLCRALMGPWGRALALGFGLVMCLAALIEVWELVDRLLVRFMGESER
;
A
#
# COMPACT_ATOMS: atom_id res chain seq x y z
N MET A 1 2.60 2.84 -33.36
CA MET A 1 2.90 2.06 -32.13
C MET A 1 1.63 1.30 -31.77
N PRO A 2 1.64 -0.04 -31.69
CA PRO A 2 0.42 -0.81 -31.52
C PRO A 2 -0.25 -0.44 -30.19
N SER A 3 -1.50 0.00 -30.29
CA SER A 3 -2.39 0.34 -29.19
C SER A 3 -2.59 -0.89 -28.31
N ARG A 4 -1.82 -0.98 -27.22
CA ARG A 4 -2.12 -1.90 -26.12
C ARG A 4 -3.42 -1.41 -25.48
N HIS A 5 -4.56 -1.82 -26.06
CA HIS A 5 -5.85 -1.84 -25.38
C HIS A 5 -5.75 -2.84 -24.23
N ARG A 6 -5.09 -2.46 -23.14
CA ARG A 6 -5.41 -3.06 -21.85
C ARG A 6 -6.86 -2.67 -21.60
N PRO A 7 -7.78 -3.62 -21.40
CA PRO A 7 -9.16 -3.26 -21.16
C PRO A 7 -9.19 -2.40 -19.89
N PHE A 8 -9.81 -1.23 -19.95
CA PHE A 8 -9.88 -0.28 -18.82
C PHE A 8 -10.30 -0.97 -17.51
N ALA A 9 -11.19 -1.96 -17.60
CA ALA A 9 -11.60 -2.80 -16.49
C ALA A 9 -10.43 -3.51 -15.78
N TRP A 10 -9.42 -3.99 -16.53
CA TRP A 10 -8.22 -4.60 -15.94
C TRP A 10 -7.35 -3.56 -15.24
N ASP A 11 -7.18 -2.36 -15.82
CA ASP A 11 -6.39 -1.30 -15.18
C ASP A 11 -7.03 -0.86 -13.85
N VAL A 12 -8.36 -0.69 -13.86
CA VAL A 12 -9.14 -0.42 -12.63
C VAL A 12 -8.98 -1.56 -11.64
N LEU A 13 -9.14 -2.83 -12.06
CA LEU A 13 -9.03 -3.98 -11.17
C LEU A 13 -7.66 -4.08 -10.50
N PHE A 14 -6.57 -3.93 -11.26
CA PHE A 14 -5.22 -3.97 -10.72
C PHE A 14 -4.94 -2.81 -9.75
N ARG A 15 -5.41 -1.60 -10.08
CA ARG A 15 -5.27 -0.44 -9.18
C ARG A 15 -6.11 -0.60 -7.92
N SER A 16 -7.34 -1.08 -8.02
CA SER A 16 -8.18 -1.38 -6.86
C SER A 16 -7.53 -2.45 -5.97
N ALA A 17 -6.99 -3.52 -6.55
CA ALA A 17 -6.26 -4.53 -5.79
C ALA A 17 -5.03 -3.94 -5.08
N ARG A 18 -4.27 -3.09 -5.77
CA ARG A 18 -3.11 -2.39 -5.19
C ARG A 18 -3.53 -1.44 -4.06
N PHE A 19 -4.62 -0.70 -4.23
CA PHE A 19 -5.21 0.14 -3.20
C PHE A 19 -5.55 -0.67 -1.95
N PHE A 20 -6.29 -1.76 -2.08
CA PHE A 20 -6.65 -2.61 -0.94
C PHE A 20 -5.40 -3.18 -0.25
N TYR A 21 -4.40 -3.59 -1.03
CA TYR A 21 -3.13 -4.06 -0.49
C TYR A 21 -2.41 -2.97 0.32
N LEU A 22 -2.31 -1.75 -0.22
CA LEU A 22 -1.65 -0.62 0.44
C LEU A 22 -2.41 -0.16 1.70
N LEU A 23 -3.73 -0.05 1.60
CA LEU A 23 -4.58 0.36 2.72
C LEU A 23 -4.53 -0.68 3.84
N TRP A 24 -4.78 -1.94 3.51
CA TRP A 24 -4.82 -3.01 4.48
C TRP A 24 -3.44 -3.28 5.07
N GLY A 25 -2.41 -3.36 4.23
CA GLY A 25 -1.02 -3.52 4.66
C GLY A 25 -0.55 -2.36 5.54
N GLY A 26 -0.87 -1.12 5.16
CA GLY A 26 -0.54 0.07 5.93
C GLY A 26 -1.22 0.09 7.30
N MET A 27 -2.53 -0.18 7.36
CA MET A 27 -3.30 -0.28 8.60
C MET A 27 -2.80 -1.39 9.51
N LEU A 28 -2.57 -2.58 8.96
CA LEU A 28 -2.08 -3.74 9.70
C LEU A 28 -0.69 -3.48 10.27
N LEU A 29 0.24 -2.98 9.45
CA LEU A 29 1.61 -2.69 9.87
C LEU A 29 1.64 -1.59 10.93
N SER A 30 0.86 -0.52 10.75
CA SER A 30 0.76 0.56 11.72
C SER A 30 0.20 0.06 13.05
N THR A 31 -0.86 -0.76 13.00
CA THR A 31 -1.51 -1.33 14.19
C THR A 31 -0.57 -2.28 14.94
N LEU A 32 0.09 -3.19 14.22
CA LEU A 32 1.06 -4.11 14.80
C LEU A 32 2.24 -3.37 15.44
N ALA A 33 2.71 -2.30 14.80
CA ALA A 33 3.82 -1.50 15.31
C ALA A 33 3.40 -0.69 16.54
N PHE A 34 2.20 -0.09 16.51
CA PHE A 34 1.64 0.71 17.60
C PHE A 34 1.39 -0.13 18.86
N TYR A 35 0.74 -1.29 18.72
CA TYR A 35 0.50 -2.21 19.84
C TYR A 35 1.72 -3.08 20.19
N GLY A 36 2.83 -2.89 19.48
CA GLY A 36 4.05 -3.60 19.79
C GLY A 36 4.02 -5.10 19.53
N ARG A 37 3.10 -5.56 18.67
CA ARG A 37 2.87 -6.96 18.30
C ARG A 37 3.70 -7.39 17.07
N LEU A 38 4.65 -6.57 16.62
CA LEU A 38 5.58 -6.95 15.54
C LEU A 38 6.39 -8.19 15.96
N LYS A 39 6.22 -9.28 15.22
CA LYS A 39 7.04 -10.49 15.35
C LYS A 39 7.93 -10.61 14.12
N LEU A 40 9.22 -10.81 14.33
CA LEU A 40 10.15 -11.10 13.25
C LEU A 40 10.03 -12.57 12.82
N PRO A 41 10.18 -12.87 11.52
CA PRO A 41 10.28 -14.25 11.03
C PRO A 41 11.43 -15.01 11.68
N ALA A 42 11.27 -16.34 11.82
CA ALA A 42 12.26 -17.21 12.49
C ALA A 42 13.68 -17.10 11.91
N PHE A 43 13.82 -16.82 10.62
CA PHE A 43 15.12 -16.67 9.93
C PHE A 43 15.98 -15.53 10.50
N PHE A 44 15.36 -14.45 10.98
CA PHE A 44 16.10 -13.30 11.51
C PHE A 44 16.79 -13.58 12.85
N TRP A 45 16.38 -14.63 13.57
CA TRP A 45 16.98 -15.01 14.86
C TRP A 45 18.44 -15.46 14.77
N GLN A 46 18.94 -15.73 13.56
CA GLN A 46 20.38 -15.95 13.33
C GLN A 46 21.22 -14.69 13.60
N TRP A 47 20.61 -13.50 13.61
CA TRP A 47 21.26 -12.20 13.80
C TRP A 47 20.64 -11.47 15.00
N PRO A 48 21.06 -11.82 16.24
CA PRO A 48 20.41 -11.35 17.47
C PRO A 48 20.49 -9.83 17.66
N ASP A 49 21.61 -9.20 17.28
CA ASP A 49 21.77 -7.74 17.40
C ASP A 49 20.85 -6.97 16.44
N LEU A 50 20.69 -7.48 15.22
CA LEU A 50 19.83 -6.90 14.20
C LEU A 50 18.35 -7.08 14.57
N CYS A 51 17.98 -8.23 15.13
CA CYS A 51 16.65 -8.45 15.73
C CYS A 51 16.36 -7.48 16.86
N ARG A 52 17.32 -7.25 17.76
CA ARG A 52 17.15 -6.36 18.90
C ARG A 52 16.99 -4.89 18.45
N ALA A 53 17.71 -4.48 17.41
CA ALA A 53 17.54 -3.17 16.78
C ALA A 53 16.16 -3.02 16.09
N LEU A 54 15.70 -4.06 15.37
CA LEU A 54 14.41 -4.04 14.65
C LEU A 54 13.18 -4.22 15.55
N MET A 55 13.27 -4.99 16.63
CA MET A 55 12.21 -5.11 17.63
C MET A 55 12.19 -3.93 18.62
N GLY A 56 13.27 -3.15 18.67
CA GLY A 56 13.39 -1.97 19.50
C GLY A 56 12.52 -0.79 19.05
N PRO A 57 12.62 0.36 19.73
CA PRO A 57 11.85 1.57 19.42
C PRO A 57 12.06 2.05 17.97
N TRP A 58 13.29 1.90 17.45
CA TRP A 58 13.66 2.30 16.10
C TRP A 58 12.96 1.48 15.02
N GLY A 59 12.99 0.15 15.10
CA GLY A 59 12.30 -0.67 14.10
C GLY A 59 10.78 -0.56 14.18
N ARG A 60 10.20 -0.31 15.37
CA ARG A 60 8.79 0.06 15.51
C ARG A 60 8.47 1.40 14.85
N ALA A 61 9.30 2.42 15.05
CA ALA A 61 9.13 3.72 14.41
C ALA A 61 9.22 3.62 12.89
N LEU A 62 10.16 2.82 12.37
CA LEU A 62 10.26 2.52 10.94
C LEU A 62 9.01 1.82 10.42
N ALA A 63 8.53 0.77 11.11
CA ALA A 63 7.32 0.05 10.72
C ALA A 63 6.07 0.97 10.73
N LEU A 64 5.94 1.85 11.72
CA LEU A 64 4.91 2.90 11.75
C LEU A 64 5.04 3.85 10.56
N GLY A 65 6.25 4.33 10.27
CA GLY A 65 6.53 5.20 9.13
C GLY A 65 6.14 4.55 7.80
N PHE A 66 6.54 3.29 7.59
CA PHE A 66 6.14 2.52 6.41
C PHE A 66 4.63 2.34 6.34
N GLY A 67 3.97 2.00 7.45
CA GLY A 67 2.53 1.84 7.51
C GLY A 67 1.79 3.13 7.14
N LEU A 68 2.26 4.27 7.65
CA LEU A 68 1.73 5.59 7.31
C LEU A 68 1.91 5.93 5.83
N VAL A 69 3.11 5.70 5.28
CA VAL A 69 3.40 5.94 3.85
C VAL A 69 2.51 5.06 2.97
N MET A 70 2.29 3.80 3.33
CA MET A 70 1.38 2.92 2.59
C MET A 70 -0.07 3.44 2.62
N CYS A 71 -0.55 3.91 3.76
CA CYS A 71 -1.87 4.53 3.88
C CYS A 71 -2.00 5.81 3.04
N LEU A 72 -0.98 6.67 3.04
CA LEU A 72 -0.93 7.88 2.21
C LEU A 72 -0.92 7.53 0.71
N ALA A 73 -0.12 6.54 0.31
CA ALA A 73 -0.10 6.05 -1.05
C ALA A 73 -1.47 5.49 -1.48
N ALA A 74 -2.14 4.76 -0.59
CA ALA A 74 -3.50 4.27 -0.84
C ALA A 74 -4.49 5.43 -1.05
N LEU A 75 -4.40 6.50 -0.25
CA LEU A 75 -5.26 7.67 -0.40
C LEU A 75 -5.06 8.35 -1.78
N ILE A 76 -3.80 8.54 -2.19
CA ILE A 76 -3.46 9.10 -3.50
C ILE A 76 -4.00 8.21 -4.62
N GLU A 77 -3.89 6.89 -4.47
CA GLU A 77 -4.31 5.95 -5.50
C GLU A 77 -5.82 5.93 -5.71
N VAL A 78 -6.61 6.13 -4.65
CA VAL A 78 -8.08 6.33 -4.77
C VAL A 78 -8.38 7.59 -5.57
N TRP A 79 -7.69 8.69 -5.28
CA TRP A 79 -7.89 9.94 -5.99
C TRP A 79 -7.60 9.81 -7.49
N GLU A 80 -6.48 9.15 -7.86
CA GLU A 80 -6.20 8.88 -9.28
C GLU A 80 -7.24 7.99 -9.94
N LEU A 81 -7.81 7.03 -9.20
CA LEU A 81 -8.81 6.12 -9.72
C LEU A 81 -10.15 6.85 -9.96
N VAL A 82 -10.53 7.74 -9.04
CA VAL A 82 -11.69 8.62 -9.19
C VAL A 82 -11.49 9.58 -10.37
N ASP A 83 -10.33 10.21 -10.49
CA ASP A 83 -10.01 11.13 -11.59
C ASP A 83 -10.16 10.45 -12.97
N ARG A 84 -9.58 9.26 -13.12
CA ARG A 84 -9.70 8.48 -14.36
C ARG A 84 -11.13 8.05 -14.68
N LEU A 85 -11.91 7.70 -13.66
CA LEU A 85 -13.33 7.37 -13.85
C LEU A 85 -14.11 8.60 -14.31
N LEU A 86 -13.89 9.76 -13.68
CA LEU A 86 -14.55 11.01 -14.06
C LEU A 86 -14.21 11.43 -15.49
N VAL A 87 -12.92 11.41 -15.87
CA VAL A 87 -12.50 11.72 -17.24
C VAL A 87 -13.16 10.78 -18.25
N ARG A 88 -13.27 9.49 -17.92
CA ARG A 88 -13.94 8.53 -18.80
C ARG A 88 -15.44 8.80 -18.91
N PHE A 89 -16.14 9.04 -17.81
CA PHE A 89 -17.57 9.36 -17.82
C PHE A 89 -17.88 10.65 -18.58
N MET A 90 -17.07 11.71 -18.38
CA MET A 90 -17.22 12.96 -19.13
C MET A 90 -16.96 12.77 -20.63
N GLY A 91 -15.93 12.01 -20.99
CA GLY A 91 -15.63 11.72 -22.41
C GLY A 91 -16.65 10.80 -23.10
N GLU A 92 -17.35 9.93 -22.35
CA GLU A 92 -18.50 9.17 -22.86
C GLU A 92 -19.77 10.04 -22.94
N SER A 93 -19.89 11.12 -22.15
CA SER A 93 -21.04 12.04 -22.16
C SER A 93 -21.01 13.08 -23.27
N GLU A 94 -19.84 13.36 -23.87
CA GLU A 94 -19.70 14.28 -25.00
C GLU A 94 -19.91 13.62 -26.38
N ARG A 95 -20.19 12.32 -26.44
CA ARG A 95 -20.52 11.58 -27.67
C ARG A 95 -21.99 11.21 -27.72
#